data_AF-A0A520XYU8-F1
#
_entry.id   AF-A0A520XYU8-F1
#
_cell.length_a   1.000
_cell.length_b   1.000
_cell.length_c   1.000
_cell.angle_alpha   90.00
_cell.angle_beta   90.00
_cell.angle_gamma   90.00
#
_symmetry.space_group_name_H-M   'P 1'
#
loop_
_entity.id
_entity.type
_entity.pdbx_description
1 polymer ?
#
loop_
_entity_poly.entity_id
_entity_poly.type
_entity_poly.pdbx_seq_one_letter_code
_entity_poly.pdbx_strand_id
1 'polypeptide(L)' 'MGLGWGEAIVVLVVLLVLFGAKRLPELARSLGGSVKELQKGLEEGLIEDDESEDTAS' A
#
# COMPACT_ATOMS: atom_id res chain seq x y z
N MET A 1 -9.31 -14.81 28.04
CA MET A 1 -8.59 -13.54 28.28
C MET A 1 -7.79 -13.25 27.03
N GLY A 2 -8.34 -12.45 26.11
CA GLY A 2 -7.79 -12.25 24.78
C GLY A 2 -6.58 -11.31 24.81
N LEU A 3 -5.37 -11.87 24.78
CA LEU A 3 -4.20 -11.14 24.32
C LEU A 3 -4.38 -10.86 22.83
N GLY A 4 -4.48 -9.60 22.47
CA GLY A 4 -4.54 -9.19 21.07
C GLY A 4 -4.56 -7.69 20.97
N TRP A 5 -5.62 -7.06 21.48
CA TRP A 5 -5.75 -5.60 21.40
C TRP A 5 -4.83 -4.84 22.36
N GLY A 6 -4.65 -5.30 23.60
CA GLY A 6 -3.81 -4.59 24.58
C GLY A 6 -2.33 -4.55 24.17
N GLU A 7 -1.79 -5.69 23.75
CA GLU A 7 -0.38 -5.81 23.34
C GLU A 7 -0.10 -5.05 22.03
N ALA A 8 -1.03 -5.12 21.07
CA ALA A 8 -0.95 -4.33 19.84
C ALA A 8 -0.94 -2.82 20.10
N ILE A 9 -1.75 -2.33 21.05
CA ILE A 9 -1.74 -0.91 21.45
C ILE A 9 -0.40 -0.52 22.05
N VAL A 10 0.18 -1.36 22.93
CA VAL A 10 1.49 -1.07 23.55
C VAL A 10 2.58 -0.95 22.49
N VAL A 11 2.63 -1.89 21.53
CA VAL A 11 3.59 -1.84 20.42
C VAL A 11 3.38 -0.60 19.56
N LEU A 12 2.12 -0.28 19.23
CA LEU A 12 1.79 0.92 18.46
C LEU A 12 2.27 2.19 19.16
N VAL A 13 2.06 2.30 20.48
CA VAL A 13 2.52 3.44 21.28
C VAL A 13 4.04 3.55 21.25
N VAL A 14 4.78 2.44 21.41
CA VAL A 14 6.24 2.44 21.32
C VAL A 14 6.71 2.92 19.94
N LEU A 15 6.12 2.41 18.86
CA LEU A 15 6.43 2.86 17.50
C LEU A 15 6.11 4.34 17.30
N LEU A 16 4.98 4.83 17.82
CA LEU A 16 4.60 6.23 17.74
C LEU A 16 5.56 7.14 18.53
N VAL A 17 6.14 6.68 19.63
CA VAL A 17 7.15 7.45 20.39
C VAL A 17 8.48 7.49 19.64
N LEU A 18 8.91 6.37 19.06
CA LEU A 18 10.18 6.29 18.31
C LEU A 18 10.14 7.05 16.99
N PHE A 19 9.07 6.85 16.21
CA PHE A 19 8.93 7.44 14.87
C PHE A 19 8.16 8.76 14.90
N GLY A 20 7.29 8.99 15.87
CA GLY A 20 6.39 10.15 15.92
C GLY A 20 5.06 9.89 15.21
N ALA A 21 3.97 10.45 15.75
CA ALA A 21 2.61 10.26 15.22
C ALA A 21 2.40 10.75 13.78
N LYS A 22 3.25 11.66 13.28
CA LYS A 22 3.21 12.16 11.90
C LYS A 22 4.00 11.32 10.91
N ARG A 23 5.08 10.64 11.34
CA ARG A 23 5.95 9.91 10.41
C ARG A 23 5.33 8.61 9.92
N LEU A 24 4.60 7.90 10.78
CA LEU A 24 3.90 6.67 10.41
C LEU A 24 2.92 6.87 9.22
N PRO A 25 1.99 7.85 9.26
CA PRO A 25 1.09 8.09 8.13
C PRO A 25 1.80 8.71 6.92
N GLU A 26 2.86 9.50 7.13
CA GLU A 26 3.66 10.08 6.05
C GLU A 26 4.38 8.99 5.24
N LEU A 27 5.02 8.03 5.93
CA LEU A 27 5.64 6.85 5.31
C LEU A 27 4.61 5.96 4.61
N ALA A 28 3.45 5.73 5.24
CA ALA A 28 2.38 4.96 4.62
C ALA A 28 1.87 5.63 3.34
N ARG A 29 1.79 6.98 3.31
CA ARG A 29 1.32 7.73 2.16
C ARG A 29 2.34 7.76 1.02
N SER A 30 3.64 7.88 1.32
CA SER A 30 4.69 7.81 0.30
C SER A 30 4.85 6.41 -0.28
N LEU A 31 4.83 5.38 0.58
CA LEU A 31 4.89 3.98 0.15
C LEU A 31 3.62 3.59 -0.62
N GLY A 32 2.45 3.95 -0.11
CA GLY A 32 1.16 3.66 -0.75
C GLY A 32 1.02 4.35 -2.10
N GLY A 33 1.50 5.59 -2.26
CA GLY A 33 1.56 6.25 -3.56
C GLY A 33 2.43 5.50 -4.57
N SER A 34 3.63 5.09 -4.15
CA SER A 34 4.56 4.32 -4.99
C SER A 34 3.97 2.98 -5.39
N VAL A 35 3.40 2.22 -4.43
CA VAL A 35 2.77 0.91 -4.69
C VAL A 35 1.52 1.04 -5.58
N LYS A 36 0.78 2.14 -5.47
CA LYS A 36 -0.37 2.42 -6.32
C LYS A 36 0.05 2.67 -7.77
N GLU A 37 1.08 3.47 -7.99
CA GLU A 37 1.63 3.74 -9.33
C GLU A 37 2.20 2.45 -9.95
N LEU A 38 2.89 1.64 -9.15
CA LEU A 38 3.40 0.32 -9.58
C LEU A 38 2.26 -0.61 -9.99
N GLN A 39 1.22 -0.76 -9.17
CA GLN A 39 0.06 -1.59 -9.51
C GLN A 39 -0.62 -1.11 -10.79
N LYS A 40 -0.79 0.22 -10.94
CA LYS A 40 -1.39 0.81 -12.14
C LYS A 40 -0.57 0.50 -13.40
N GLY A 41 0.75 0.69 -13.35
CA GLY A 41 1.61 0.37 -14.50
C GLY A 41 1.67 -1.13 -14.82
N LEU A 42 1.55 -2.00 -13.81
CA LEU A 42 1.42 -3.45 -14.03
C LEU A 42 0.07 -3.80 -14.67
N GLU A 43 -1.02 -3.16 -14.26
CA GLU A 43 -2.36 -3.38 -14.82
C GLU A 43 -2.45 -2.87 -16.26
N GLU A 44 -1.95 -1.67 -16.54
CA GLU A 44 -1.88 -1.10 -17.90
C GLU A 44 -1.03 -1.96 -18.83
N GLY A 45 0.15 -2.39 -18.39
CA GLY A 45 1.03 -3.26 -19.18
C GLY A 45 0.50 -4.68 -19.41
N LEU A 46 -0.46 -5.14 -18.59
CA LEU A 46 -1.17 -6.41 -18.81
C LEU A 46 -2.37 -6.27 -19.75
N ILE A 47 -2.94 -5.07 -19.87
CA ILE A 47 -4.08 -4.76 -20.74
C ILE A 47 -3.61 -4.47 -22.18
N GLU A 48 -2.42 -3.89 -22.36
CA GLU A 48 -1.86 -3.58 -23.69
C GLU A 48 -1.51 -4.81 -24.55
N ASP A 49 -1.39 -6.01 -23.96
CA ASP A 49 -1.18 -7.27 -24.70
C ASP A 49 -2.49 -7.91 -25.24
N ASP A 50 -3.68 -7.42 -24.84
CA ASP A 50 -4.98 -8.05 -25.20
C ASP A 50 -5.82 -7.23 -26.21
N GLU A 51 -5.42 -5.99 -26.56
CA GLU A 51 -6.23 -5.07 -27.42
C GLU A 51 -5.74 -4.90 -28.87
N SER A 52 -4.93 -5.83 -29.42
CA SER A 52 -4.47 -5.75 -30.83
C SER A 52 -5.22 -6.64 -31.84
N GLU A 53 -6.30 -7.32 -31.45
CA GLU A 53 -6.98 -8.34 -32.30
C GLU A 53 -8.50 -8.08 -32.51
N ASP A 54 -8.96 -6.83 -32.70
CA ASP A 54 -10.38 -6.60 -33.11
C ASP A 54 -10.60 -5.37 -34.03
N THR A 55 -9.73 -5.19 -35.03
CA THR A 55 -10.01 -4.30 -36.17
C THR A 55 -9.52 -4.92 -37.48
N ALA A 56 -9.94 -6.15 -37.80
CA ALA A 56 -9.77 -6.73 -39.14
C ALA A 56 -10.72 -7.92 -39.35
N SER A 57 -12.03 -7.68 -39.45
CA SER A 57 -12.99 -8.60 -40.08
C SER A 57 -14.21 -7.84 -40.62
#